data_AF-A0AAD9F497-F1
#
_entry.id   AF-A0AAD9F497-F1
#
_cell.length_a   1.000
_cell.length_b   1.000
_cell.length_c   1.000
_cell.angle_alpha   90.00
_cell.angle_beta   90.00
_cell.angle_gamma   90.00
#
_symmetry.space_group_name_H-M   'P 1'
#
loop_
_entity.id
_entity.type
_entity.pdbx_description
1 polymer ?
#
loop_
_entity_poly.entity_id
_entity_poly.type
_entity_poly.pdbx_seq_one_letter_code
_entity_poly.pdbx_strand_id
1 'polypeptide(L)'
;MAVLIVEGRAHQLLSSNGKVEVHELPTIYSNQEETDTGWHSTFILLLPLESLGEDCCATLLGFHVFSGEDCPSAFKGKGKVGPLKKLVKNPKFHRAFSQLGDNWNVKPEVLKQLEQFTCLIYGESRESSVDAVRAKLLRKMVGSKVDLARLPPCYDALKPHVQRLNHPCTSELMNPF
;
A
#
# COMPACT_ATOMS: atom_id res chain seq x y z
N MET A 1 4.28 -5.09 16.88
CA MET A 1 5.04 -3.84 17.11
C MET A 1 4.73 -2.91 15.95
N ALA A 2 4.22 -1.70 16.21
CA ALA A 2 3.97 -0.72 15.17
C ALA A 2 4.80 0.54 15.45
N VAL A 3 5.23 1.26 14.43
CA VAL A 3 5.94 2.53 14.58
C VAL A 3 5.09 3.62 13.94
N LEU A 4 4.99 4.77 14.62
CA LEU A 4 4.17 5.92 14.30
C LEU A 4 5.11 7.12 14.13
N ILE A 5 5.11 7.82 13.00
CA ILE A 5 5.85 9.08 12.89
C ILE A 5 4.87 10.26 12.89
N VAL A 6 4.99 11.15 13.87
CA VAL A 6 4.19 12.37 14.01
C VAL A 6 5.14 13.55 14.04
N GLU A 7 4.95 14.53 13.15
CA GLU A 7 5.76 15.76 13.12
C GLU A 7 7.29 15.51 13.07
N GLY A 8 7.72 14.44 12.40
CA GLY A 8 9.13 14.06 12.30
C GLY A 8 9.68 13.27 13.49
N ARG A 9 8.83 12.87 14.45
CA ARG A 9 9.22 12.04 15.60
C ARG A 9 8.64 10.65 15.49
N ALA A 10 9.48 9.63 15.65
CA ALA A 10 9.05 8.24 15.64
C ALA A 10 8.58 7.79 17.03
N HIS A 11 7.52 7.01 17.07
CA HIS A 11 6.85 6.51 18.27
C HIS A 11 6.56 5.02 18.07
N GLN A 12 7.12 4.17 18.91
CA GLN A 12 6.82 2.75 18.97
C GLN A 12 5.51 2.52 19.73
N LEU A 13 4.62 1.74 19.14
CA LEU A 13 3.37 1.27 19.74
C LEU A 13 3.52 -0.21 20.09
N LEU A 14 3.42 -0.49 21.38
CA LEU A 14 3.38 -1.84 21.93
C LEU A 14 1.94 -2.11 22.38
N SER A 15 1.35 -3.20 21.87
CA SER A 15 0.03 -3.65 22.34
C SER A 15 0.23 -4.87 23.22
N SER A 16 -0.17 -4.76 24.49
CA SER A 16 -0.22 -5.90 25.42
C SER A 16 -1.58 -5.90 26.13
N ASN A 17 -2.27 -7.05 26.13
CA ASN A 17 -3.56 -7.26 26.82
C ASN A 17 -4.63 -6.19 26.52
N GLY A 18 -4.74 -5.73 25.27
CA GLY A 18 -5.72 -4.71 24.87
C GLY A 18 -5.37 -3.27 25.27
N LYS A 19 -4.19 -3.04 25.86
CA LYS A 19 -3.66 -1.71 26.19
C LYS A 19 -2.54 -1.37 25.21
N VAL A 20 -2.59 -0.15 24.65
CA VAL A 20 -1.56 0.37 23.74
C VAL A 20 -0.64 1.31 24.51
N GLU A 21 0.64 0.98 24.56
CA GLU A 21 1.70 1.80 25.15
C GLU A 21 2.52 2.47 24.03
N VAL A 22 2.81 3.76 24.22
CA VAL A 22 3.49 4.61 23.23
C VAL A 22 4.86 5.00 23.78
N HIS A 23 5.93 4.64 23.07
CA HIS A 23 7.30 5.02 23.40
C HIS A 23 7.89 5.88 22.28
N GLU A 24 8.35 7.09 22.58
CA GLU A 24 9.10 7.89 21.61
C GLU A 24 10.46 7.23 21.34
N LEU A 25 10.76 6.97 20.07
CA LEU A 25 12.05 6.45 19.64
C LEU A 25 13.01 7.63 19.43
N PRO A 26 14.26 7.54 19.92
CA PRO A 26 15.27 8.53 19.60
C PRO A 26 15.46 8.60 18.08
N THR A 27 15.35 9.83 17.58
CA THR A 27 15.24 10.27 16.17
C THR A 27 15.94 9.36 15.16
N ILE A 28 15.15 8.75 14.27
CA ILE A 28 15.67 8.07 13.07
C ILE A 28 15.69 9.12 11.96
N TYR A 29 16.86 9.68 11.65
CA TYR A 29 17.02 10.54 10.49
C TYR A 29 16.93 9.69 9.22
N SER A 30 15.96 9.98 8.34
CA SER A 30 15.99 9.49 6.96
C SER A 30 16.89 10.41 6.14
N ASN A 31 17.92 9.85 5.50
CA ASN A 31 18.88 10.59 4.66
C ASN A 31 18.45 10.66 3.18
N GLN A 32 17.16 10.48 2.87
CA GLN A 32 16.70 10.46 1.49
C GLN A 32 16.30 11.87 1.01
N GLU A 33 17.06 12.38 0.04
CA GLU A 33 16.67 13.54 -0.77
C GLU A 33 15.48 13.17 -1.66
N GLU A 34 14.27 13.46 -1.17
CA GLU A 34 13.01 13.30 -1.90
C GLU A 34 12.82 14.45 -2.90
N THR A 35 12.66 14.11 -4.19
CA THR A 35 12.40 15.10 -5.24
C THR A 35 10.94 15.56 -5.22
N ASP A 36 10.75 16.81 -4.77
CA ASP A 36 9.73 17.81 -5.16
C ASP A 36 8.25 17.36 -5.24
N THR A 37 7.28 17.90 -4.50
CA THR A 37 7.10 19.17 -3.79
C THR A 37 6.02 18.97 -2.73
N GLY A 38 6.22 19.49 -1.52
CA GLY A 38 5.15 19.65 -0.52
C GLY A 38 5.35 18.81 0.73
N TRP A 39 6.10 19.38 1.66
CA TRP A 39 6.22 18.96 3.06
C TRP A 39 4.88 19.02 3.79
N HIS A 40 3.97 18.09 3.56
CA HIS A 40 2.82 17.89 4.45
C HIS A 40 2.48 16.39 4.52
N SER A 41 2.99 15.80 5.61
CA SER A 41 2.46 14.58 6.25
C SER A 41 2.90 13.25 5.65
N THR A 42 4.07 12.77 6.08
CA THR A 42 4.42 11.33 6.08
C THR A 42 3.50 10.60 7.05
N PHE A 43 2.28 10.28 6.61
CA PHE A 43 1.32 9.45 7.33
C PHE A 43 1.81 8.01 7.34
N ILE A 44 2.44 7.58 8.45
CA ILE A 44 2.48 6.16 8.78
C ILE A 44 1.10 5.77 9.31
N LEU A 45 0.57 4.67 8.78
CA LEU A 45 -0.82 4.26 8.90
C LEU A 45 -1.27 4.08 10.36
N LEU A 46 -1.95 5.09 10.90
CA LEU A 46 -2.88 4.93 12.01
C LEU A 46 -4.30 4.93 11.47
N LEU A 47 -4.91 3.76 11.35
CA LEU A 47 -6.35 3.57 11.39
C LEU A 47 -6.64 2.31 12.23
N PRO A 48 -7.81 2.26 12.91
CA PRO A 48 -8.00 1.49 14.14
C PRO A 48 -7.68 0.01 13.93
N LEU A 49 -6.63 -0.43 14.66
CA LEU A 49 -6.08 -1.79 14.68
C LEU A 49 -7.16 -2.87 14.83
N GLU A 50 -8.28 -2.54 15.47
CA GLU A 50 -9.41 -3.43 15.74
C GLU A 50 -10.09 -3.97 14.47
N SER A 51 -10.04 -3.24 13.34
CA SER A 51 -10.77 -3.60 12.12
C SER A 51 -9.99 -4.48 11.13
N LEU A 52 -8.67 -4.63 11.33
CA LEU A 52 -7.78 -5.38 10.42
C LEU A 52 -7.48 -6.81 10.89
N GLY A 53 -7.97 -7.22 12.07
CA GLY A 53 -7.79 -8.57 12.60
C GLY A 53 -6.38 -8.87 13.10
N GLU A 54 -6.09 -10.15 13.36
CA GLU A 54 -4.82 -10.61 13.94
C GLU A 54 -3.60 -10.31 13.06
N ASP A 55 -3.77 -10.32 11.73
CA ASP A 55 -2.71 -10.04 10.74
C ASP A 55 -2.54 -8.56 10.42
N CYS A 56 -2.98 -7.67 11.32
CA CYS A 56 -3.04 -6.23 11.06
C CYS A 56 -1.66 -5.64 10.70
N CYS A 57 -0.59 -6.02 11.42
CA CYS A 57 0.75 -5.50 11.16
C CYS A 57 1.27 -5.91 9.77
N ALA A 58 1.16 -7.19 9.43
CA ALA A 58 1.57 -7.71 8.12
C ALA A 58 0.75 -7.11 6.98
N THR A 59 -0.57 -6.98 7.18
CA THR A 59 -1.48 -6.34 6.22
C THR A 59 -1.11 -4.88 5.97
N LEU A 60 -0.86 -4.10 7.02
CA LEU A 60 -0.49 -2.69 6.90
C LEU A 60 0.87 -2.49 6.24
N LEU A 61 1.82 -3.36 6.57
CA LEU A 61 3.15 -3.35 5.99
C LEU A 61 3.10 -3.68 4.49
N GLY A 62 2.46 -4.79 4.12
CA GLY A 62 2.22 -5.15 2.72
C GLY A 62 1.50 -4.03 1.95
N PHE A 63 0.53 -3.37 2.57
CA PHE A 63 -0.15 -2.22 1.97
C PHE A 63 0.77 -1.00 1.79
N HIS A 64 1.57 -0.68 2.80
CA HIS A 64 2.48 0.47 2.77
C HIS A 64 3.39 0.37 1.55
N VAL A 65 4.07 -0.77 1.43
CA VAL A 65 4.97 -1.07 0.33
C VAL A 65 4.22 -1.09 -1.00
N PHE A 66 3.08 -1.77 -1.09
CA PHE A 66 2.27 -1.84 -2.32
C PHE A 66 1.84 -0.45 -2.83
N SER A 67 1.50 0.47 -1.94
CA SER A 67 0.99 1.80 -2.27
C SER A 67 2.07 2.79 -2.74
N GLY A 68 3.35 2.46 -2.51
CA GLY A 68 4.50 3.29 -2.86
C GLY A 68 5.40 3.52 -1.64
N GLU A 69 6.54 2.86 -1.67
CA GLU A 69 7.76 3.08 -0.87
C GLU A 69 8.93 3.14 -1.88
N ASP A 70 10.17 3.41 -1.47
CA ASP A 70 11.27 3.75 -2.40
C ASP A 70 11.63 2.67 -3.42
N CYS A 71 11.32 1.40 -3.12
CA CYS A 71 11.61 0.28 -4.02
C CYS A 71 10.53 0.04 -5.09
N PRO A 72 9.22 0.07 -4.76
CA PRO A 72 8.16 0.00 -5.77
C PRO A 72 7.56 1.37 -6.15
N SER A 73 7.52 1.63 -7.45
CA SER A 73 6.87 2.80 -8.07
C SER A 73 5.45 3.10 -7.51
N ALA A 74 5.18 4.35 -7.11
CA ALA A 74 3.86 4.75 -6.61
C ALA A 74 2.78 4.90 -7.70
N PHE A 75 1.51 4.70 -7.33
CA PHE A 75 0.38 4.97 -8.22
C PHE A 75 0.12 6.47 -8.35
N LYS A 76 0.37 7.06 -9.52
CA LYS A 76 0.22 8.51 -9.74
C LYS A 76 -1.20 9.00 -9.43
N GLY A 77 -1.29 10.02 -8.59
CA GLY A 77 -2.57 10.62 -8.19
C GLY A 77 -3.40 9.75 -7.23
N LYS A 78 -2.80 8.69 -6.65
CA LYS A 78 -3.40 7.86 -5.60
C LYS A 78 -2.57 7.99 -4.32
N GLY A 79 -2.89 8.96 -3.46
CA GLY A 79 -2.26 9.04 -2.12
C GLY A 79 -2.71 7.91 -1.19
N LYS A 80 -1.97 7.61 -0.13
CA LYS A 80 -2.16 6.43 0.76
C LYS A 80 -3.52 6.39 1.49
N VAL A 81 -4.08 7.54 1.84
CA VAL A 81 -5.34 7.65 2.64
C VAL A 81 -6.55 7.02 1.94
N GLY A 82 -6.71 7.24 0.63
CA GLY A 82 -7.86 6.75 -0.13
C GLY A 82 -7.88 5.21 -0.26
N PRO A 83 -6.81 4.59 -0.76
CA PRO A 83 -6.61 3.15 -0.77
C PRO A 83 -6.72 2.53 0.63
N LEU A 84 -6.16 3.14 1.67
CA LEU A 84 -6.26 2.61 3.03
C LEU A 84 -7.72 2.54 3.52
N LYS A 85 -8.49 3.62 3.34
CA LYS A 85 -9.93 3.61 3.67
C LYS A 85 -10.68 2.49 2.92
N LYS A 86 -10.26 2.17 1.70
CA LYS A 86 -10.82 1.07 0.91
C LYS A 86 -10.39 -0.30 1.47
N LEU A 87 -9.14 -0.45 1.91
CA LEU A 87 -8.63 -1.67 2.54
C LEU A 87 -9.38 -1.98 3.85
N VAL A 88 -9.50 -1.00 4.75
CA VAL A 88 -10.21 -1.14 6.03
C VAL A 88 -11.67 -1.58 5.80
N LYS A 89 -12.34 -1.05 4.78
CA LYS A 89 -13.73 -1.40 4.45
C LYS A 89 -13.90 -2.76 3.76
N ASN A 90 -12.82 -3.39 3.30
CA ASN A 90 -12.87 -4.60 2.50
C ASN A 90 -11.91 -5.66 3.07
N PRO A 91 -12.31 -6.34 4.17
CA PRO A 91 -11.45 -7.30 4.87
C PRO A 91 -11.01 -8.48 4.01
N LYS A 92 -11.73 -8.77 2.92
CA LYS A 92 -11.36 -9.79 1.94
C LYS A 92 -9.95 -9.62 1.34
N PHE A 93 -9.38 -8.40 1.37
CA PHE A 93 -8.04 -8.15 0.85
C PHE A 93 -6.94 -8.25 1.91
N HIS A 94 -7.27 -8.25 3.21
CA HIS A 94 -6.27 -8.24 4.29
C HIS A 94 -5.30 -9.40 4.16
N ARG A 95 -5.83 -10.61 3.96
CA ARG A 95 -5.04 -11.83 3.78
C ARG A 95 -4.11 -11.81 2.55
N ALA A 96 -4.45 -11.09 1.48
CA ALA A 96 -3.53 -10.97 0.34
C ALA A 96 -2.35 -10.04 0.67
N PHE A 97 -2.61 -8.95 1.38
CA PHE A 97 -1.56 -8.04 1.82
C PHE A 97 -0.65 -8.66 2.87
N SER A 98 -1.18 -9.46 3.80
CA SER A 98 -0.37 -10.15 4.81
C SER A 98 0.54 -11.24 4.24
N GLN A 99 0.30 -11.71 3.01
CA GLN A 99 1.13 -12.73 2.34
C GLN A 99 2.25 -12.16 1.48
N LEU A 100 2.36 -10.83 1.39
CA LEU A 100 3.47 -10.19 0.70
C LEU A 100 4.74 -10.33 1.55
N GLY A 101 5.87 -10.61 0.91
CA GLY A 101 7.15 -10.85 1.58
C GLY A 101 7.38 -12.29 2.06
N ASP A 102 6.34 -13.15 2.13
CA ASP A 102 6.46 -14.53 2.63
C ASP A 102 7.34 -15.45 1.76
N ASN A 103 7.36 -15.21 0.45
CA ASN A 103 8.01 -16.08 -0.54
C ASN A 103 8.62 -15.22 -1.65
N TRP A 104 9.65 -15.71 -2.33
CA TRP A 104 10.24 -15.00 -3.47
C TRP A 104 9.23 -14.69 -4.59
N ASN A 105 8.28 -15.62 -4.82
CA ASN A 105 7.26 -15.50 -5.85
C ASN A 105 5.90 -15.21 -5.25
N VAL A 106 5.20 -14.23 -5.84
CA VAL A 106 3.83 -13.92 -5.46
C VAL A 106 2.91 -15.01 -6.01
N LYS A 107 2.08 -15.59 -5.14
CA LYS A 107 1.09 -16.60 -5.52
C LYS A 107 0.07 -15.98 -6.50
N PRO A 108 -0.35 -16.69 -7.56
CA PRO A 108 -1.33 -16.18 -8.53
C PRO A 108 -2.61 -15.65 -7.89
N GLU A 109 -3.07 -16.26 -6.81
CA GLU A 109 -4.26 -15.88 -6.05
C GLU A 109 -4.08 -14.53 -5.34
N VAL A 110 -2.88 -14.29 -4.79
CA VAL A 110 -2.53 -13.01 -4.16
C VAL A 110 -2.48 -11.91 -5.21
N LEU A 111 -1.80 -12.16 -6.34
CA LEU A 111 -1.74 -11.20 -7.45
C LEU A 111 -3.15 -10.83 -7.95
N LYS A 112 -4.04 -11.81 -8.11
CA LYS A 112 -5.43 -11.59 -8.51
C LYS A 112 -6.21 -10.72 -7.51
N GLN A 113 -6.01 -10.94 -6.21
CA GLN A 113 -6.65 -10.10 -5.18
C GLN A 113 -6.10 -8.66 -5.19
N LEU A 114 -4.80 -8.48 -5.40
CA LEU A 114 -4.16 -7.17 -5.50
C LEU A 114 -4.56 -6.43 -6.80
N GLU A 115 -4.79 -7.14 -7.89
CA GLU A 115 -5.38 -6.58 -9.12
C GLU A 115 -6.80 -6.08 -8.88
N GLN A 116 -7.65 -6.89 -8.22
CA GLN A 116 -9.00 -6.47 -7.85
C GLN A 116 -8.97 -5.27 -6.88
N PHE A 117 -8.02 -5.24 -5.95
CA PHE A 117 -7.83 -4.08 -5.07
C PHE A 117 -7.39 -2.83 -5.85
N THR A 118 -6.52 -2.99 -6.85
CA THR A 118 -6.15 -1.91 -7.77
C THR A 118 -7.39 -1.38 -8.49
N CYS A 119 -8.24 -2.25 -9.05
CA CYS A 119 -9.51 -1.83 -9.67
C CYS A 119 -10.37 -1.01 -8.70
N LEU A 120 -10.47 -1.46 -7.44
CA LEU A 120 -11.16 -0.75 -6.38
C LEU A 120 -10.55 0.63 -6.10
N ILE A 121 -9.22 0.79 -6.03
CA ILE A 121 -8.53 2.09 -5.87
C ILE A 121 -8.93 3.07 -6.97
N TYR A 122 -9.08 2.59 -8.20
CA TYR A 122 -9.48 3.39 -9.36
C TYR A 122 -11.01 3.62 -9.48
N GLY A 123 -11.79 3.12 -8.51
CA GLY A 123 -13.21 3.42 -8.39
C GLY A 123 -14.14 2.41 -9.08
N GLU A 124 -13.60 1.32 -9.60
CA GLU A 124 -14.37 0.29 -10.31
C GLU A 124 -14.39 -1.00 -9.45
N SER A 125 -15.23 -1.01 -8.41
CA SER A 125 -15.27 -2.10 -7.41
C SER A 125 -15.82 -3.44 -7.91
N ARG A 126 -16.51 -3.43 -9.05
CA ARG A 126 -17.10 -4.62 -9.69
C ARG A 126 -16.15 -5.27 -10.69
N GLU A 127 -15.10 -4.55 -11.08
CA GLU A 127 -14.09 -5.06 -11.99
C GLU A 127 -13.01 -5.82 -11.23
N SER A 128 -12.40 -6.79 -11.91
CA SER A 128 -11.26 -7.55 -11.38
C SER A 128 -10.05 -7.50 -12.31
N SER A 129 -10.18 -6.85 -13.48
CA SER A 129 -9.09 -6.67 -14.44
C SER A 129 -8.71 -5.20 -14.56
N VAL A 130 -7.44 -4.87 -14.31
CA VAL A 130 -6.96 -3.48 -14.45
C VAL A 130 -6.98 -3.01 -15.90
N ASP A 131 -6.80 -3.92 -16.86
CA ASP A 131 -6.91 -3.61 -18.29
C ASP A 131 -8.33 -3.25 -18.69
N ALA A 132 -9.34 -3.96 -18.17
CA ALA A 132 -10.74 -3.62 -18.36
C ALA A 132 -11.08 -2.25 -17.76
N VAL A 133 -10.61 -1.96 -16.54
CA VAL A 133 -10.76 -0.64 -15.91
C VAL A 133 -10.06 0.44 -16.73
N ARG A 134 -8.85 0.18 -17.21
CA ARG A 134 -8.08 1.11 -18.04
C ARG A 134 -8.83 1.45 -19.33
N ALA A 135 -9.33 0.44 -20.05
CA ALA A 135 -10.11 0.63 -21.26
C ALA A 135 -11.41 1.40 -20.99
N LYS A 136 -12.11 1.09 -19.90
CA LYS A 136 -13.35 1.78 -19.48
C LYS A 136 -13.10 3.26 -19.19
N LEU A 137 -12.04 3.57 -18.44
CA LEU A 137 -11.66 4.95 -18.14
C LEU A 137 -11.22 5.71 -19.39
N LEU A 138 -10.43 5.08 -20.27
CA LEU A 138 -10.04 5.68 -21.55
C LEU A 138 -11.25 6.04 -22.41
N ARG A 139 -12.23 5.13 -22.55
CA ARG A 139 -13.47 5.39 -23.30
C ARG A 139 -14.27 6.56 -22.73
N LYS A 140 -14.31 6.72 -21.40
CA LYS A 140 -14.97 7.84 -20.72
C LYS A 140 -14.28 9.19 -20.98
N MET A 141 -13.01 9.19 -21.38
CA MET A 141 -12.19 10.39 -21.50
C MET A 141 -11.91 10.80 -22.96
N VAL A 142 -12.48 10.10 -23.95
CA VAL A 142 -12.36 10.45 -25.36
C VAL A 142 -12.88 11.88 -25.58
N GLY A 143 -12.08 12.73 -26.24
CA GLY A 143 -12.42 14.14 -26.50
C GLY A 143 -11.92 15.14 -25.45
N SER A 144 -11.22 14.70 -24.40
CA SER A 144 -10.59 15.56 -23.38
C SER A 144 -9.06 15.44 -23.38
N LYS A 145 -8.36 16.44 -22.82
CA LYS A 145 -6.91 16.35 -22.56
C LYS A 145 -6.68 15.45 -21.33
N VAL A 146 -6.17 14.24 -21.55
CA VAL A 146 -6.03 13.21 -20.50
C VAL A 146 -4.57 13.07 -20.10
N ASP A 147 -4.29 13.19 -18.79
CA ASP A 147 -3.03 12.69 -18.23
C ASP A 147 -3.10 11.16 -18.13
N LEU A 148 -2.54 10.48 -19.13
CA LEU A 148 -2.55 9.00 -19.22
C LEU A 148 -1.87 8.33 -18.02
N ALA A 149 -0.99 9.03 -17.30
CA ALA A 149 -0.33 8.49 -16.13
C ALA A 149 -1.27 8.38 -14.91
N ARG A 150 -2.45 9.03 -14.92
CA ARG A 150 -3.49 8.90 -13.88
C ARG A 150 -4.42 7.70 -14.09
N LEU A 151 -4.27 6.96 -15.18
CA LEU A 151 -4.98 5.71 -15.41
C LEU A 151 -4.37 4.58 -14.56
N PRO A 152 -5.11 3.49 -14.31
CA PRO A 152 -4.51 2.30 -13.70
C PRO A 152 -3.38 1.75 -14.57
N PRO A 153 -2.39 1.08 -13.96
CA PRO A 153 -1.42 0.30 -14.73
C PRO A 153 -2.13 -0.75 -15.58
N CYS A 154 -1.52 -1.19 -16.67
CA CYS A 154 -1.92 -2.43 -17.31
C CYS A 154 -1.49 -3.64 -16.47
N TYR A 155 -2.03 -4.81 -16.76
CA TYR A 155 -1.66 -6.04 -16.07
C TYR A 155 -0.14 -6.30 -16.14
N ASP A 156 0.47 -6.07 -17.31
CA ASP A 156 1.91 -6.25 -17.54
C ASP A 156 2.78 -5.32 -16.70
N ALA A 157 2.27 -4.15 -16.30
CA ALA A 157 2.96 -3.23 -15.40
C ALA A 157 2.66 -3.53 -13.93
N LEU A 158 1.44 -3.98 -13.61
CA LEU A 158 1.04 -4.32 -12.25
C LEU A 158 1.74 -5.58 -11.74
N LYS A 159 1.87 -6.62 -12.58
CA LYS A 159 2.51 -7.89 -12.20
C LYS A 159 3.94 -7.70 -11.66
N PRO A 160 4.88 -7.04 -12.36
CA PRO A 160 6.21 -6.80 -11.82
C PRO A 160 6.20 -5.82 -10.63
N HIS A 161 5.25 -4.88 -10.56
CA HIS A 161 5.08 -4.02 -9.39
C HIS A 161 4.77 -4.84 -8.13
N VAL A 162 3.82 -5.75 -8.21
CA VAL A 162 3.46 -6.66 -7.13
C VAL A 162 4.59 -7.65 -6.83
N GLN A 163 5.27 -8.17 -7.84
CA GLN A 163 6.38 -9.09 -7.65
C GLN A 163 7.56 -8.45 -6.88
N ARG A 164 7.85 -7.16 -7.12
CA ARG A 164 8.91 -6.43 -6.40
C ARG A 164 8.68 -6.36 -4.89
N LEU A 165 7.43 -6.46 -4.44
CA LEU A 165 7.09 -6.47 -3.01
C LEU A 165 7.71 -7.66 -2.27
N ASN A 166 8.03 -8.73 -3.00
CA ASN A 166 8.66 -9.93 -2.47
C ASN A 166 10.17 -10.00 -2.75
N HIS A 167 10.76 -8.95 -3.36
CA HIS A 167 12.20 -8.90 -3.62
C HIS A 167 12.97 -8.64 -2.31
N PRO A 168 14.21 -9.17 -2.13
CA PRO A 168 15.03 -9.02 -0.92
C PRO A 168 15.08 -7.62 -0.31
N CYS A 169 15.35 -6.62 -1.16
CA CYS A 169 15.39 -5.20 -0.79
C CYS A 169 14.10 -4.69 -0.11
N THR A 170 12.99 -5.39 -0.30
CA THR A 170 11.66 -5.05 0.22
C THR A 170 11.17 -6.09 1.23
N SER A 171 11.52 -7.37 1.07
CA SER A 171 11.20 -8.42 2.03
C SER A 171 11.97 -8.27 3.34
N GLU A 172 13.17 -7.68 3.35
CA GLU A 172 13.89 -7.34 4.59
C GLU A 172 13.11 -6.34 5.46
N LEU A 173 12.34 -5.44 4.84
CA LEU A 173 11.41 -4.56 5.56
C LEU A 173 10.16 -5.30 6.03
N MET A 174 9.72 -6.33 5.29
CA MET A 174 8.53 -7.14 5.61
C MET A 174 8.77 -8.25 6.63
N ASN A 175 9.99 -8.77 6.73
CA ASN A 175 10.42 -9.82 7.66
C ASN A 175 11.70 -9.39 8.40
N PRO A 176 11.58 -8.53 9.43
CA PRO A 176 12.73 -8.05 10.20
C PRO A 176 13.27 -9.05 11.23
N PHE A 177 12.86 -10.33 11.18
CA PHE A 177 13.24 -11.37 12.15
C PHE A 177 13.63 -12.68 11.46
#